data_AF-A0A956ZGZ4-F1
#
_entry.id   AF-A0A956ZGZ4-F1
#
_cell.length_a   1.000
_cell.length_b   1.000
_cell.length_c   1.000
_cell.angle_alpha   90.00
_cell.angle_beta   90.00
_cell.angle_gamma   90.00
#
_symmetry.space_group_name_H-M   'P 1'
#
loop_
_entity.id
_entity.type
_entity.pdbx_description
1 polymer ?
#
loop_
_entity_poly.entity_id
_entity_poly.type
_entity_poly.pdbx_seq_one_letter_code
_entity_poly.pdbx_strand_id
1 'polypeptide(L)'
;MNRTLENLILDAKNAWDAERSSGRELIGVCIDTSSIARGAEDTLAKIREVIAAKNLNIDVRVVGSWGFNWLEPTVWVRSAAGTHAVLYGNVTADRVEDFVQRTVVDGGVVPELALGVIEGNSLDGVGLIEDHPWMQGQVRRLMANTGVIDPGNIQHYLANSGYEGFGKALDMVDEDIIKLVLDSGLGGRGGG
;
A
#
# COMPACT_ATOMS: atom_id res chain seq x y z
N MET A 1 -22.66 13.62 10.65
CA MET A 1 -21.67 12.70 11.23
C MET A 1 -21.29 13.30 12.56
N ASN A 2 -21.03 12.52 13.61
CA ASN A 2 -20.66 13.15 14.88
C ASN A 2 -19.28 13.80 14.76
N ARG A 3 -19.16 15.03 15.30
CA ARG A 3 -17.95 15.86 15.29
C ARG A 3 -16.67 15.16 15.78
N THR A 4 -16.82 14.15 16.64
CA THR A 4 -15.68 13.33 17.12
C THR A 4 -15.05 12.54 15.96
N LEU A 5 -15.86 11.86 15.15
CA LEU A 5 -15.36 11.08 14.01
C LEU A 5 -14.78 11.99 12.92
N GLU A 6 -15.41 13.14 12.68
CA GLU A 6 -14.90 14.16 11.76
C GLU A 6 -13.49 14.63 12.14
N ASN A 7 -13.28 14.94 13.42
CA ASN A 7 -11.96 15.35 13.92
C ASN A 7 -10.93 14.21 13.79
N LEU A 8 -11.29 12.97 14.14
CA LEU A 8 -10.40 11.82 13.98
C LEU A 8 -9.98 11.60 12.53
N ILE A 9 -10.91 11.74 11.58
CA ILE A 9 -10.60 11.61 10.14
C ILE A 9 -9.72 12.78 9.67
N LEU A 10 -9.98 14.00 10.13
CA LEU A 10 -9.17 15.16 9.79
C LEU A 10 -7.73 15.02 10.30
N ASP A 11 -7.56 14.61 11.55
CA ASP A 11 -6.24 14.37 12.16
C ASP A 11 -5.50 13.25 11.42
N ALA A 12 -6.20 12.17 11.06
CA ALA A 12 -5.65 11.08 10.28
C ALA A 12 -5.17 11.54 8.88
N LYS A 13 -5.97 12.34 8.18
CA LYS A 13 -5.62 12.90 6.87
C LYS A 13 -4.40 13.82 6.97
N ASN A 14 -4.36 14.71 7.97
CA ASN A 14 -3.21 15.58 8.21
C ASN A 14 -1.93 14.77 8.49
N ALA A 15 -2.02 13.72 9.30
CA ALA A 15 -0.86 12.86 9.59
C ALA A 15 -0.40 12.08 8.34
N TRP A 16 -1.33 11.57 7.55
CA TRP A 16 -1.05 10.87 6.29
C TRP A 16 -0.36 11.77 5.26
N ASP A 17 -0.87 13.00 5.07
CA ASP A 17 -0.29 13.98 4.16
C ASP A 17 1.09 14.46 4.65
N ALA A 18 1.26 14.67 5.95
CA ALA A 18 2.53 15.02 6.56
C ALA A 18 3.59 13.94 6.36
N GLU A 19 3.23 12.66 6.47
CA GLU A 19 4.15 11.57 6.21
C GLU A 19 4.54 11.52 4.72
N ARG A 20 3.56 11.60 3.81
CA ARG A 20 3.79 11.58 2.35
C ARG A 20 4.65 12.75 1.87
N SER A 21 4.55 13.90 2.54
CA SER A 21 5.34 15.11 2.26
C SER A 21 6.62 15.22 3.07
N SER A 22 6.92 14.25 3.95
CA SER A 22 8.08 14.32 4.85
C SER A 22 9.43 14.25 4.13
N GLY A 23 9.46 13.86 2.85
CA GLY A 23 10.70 13.62 2.12
C GLY A 23 11.53 12.46 2.68
N ARG A 24 10.94 11.62 3.56
CA ARG A 24 11.57 10.41 4.06
C ARG A 24 11.31 9.26 3.11
N GLU A 25 12.35 8.49 2.83
CA GLU A 25 12.20 7.21 2.16
C GLU A 25 11.39 6.26 3.01
N LEU A 26 10.57 5.46 2.32
CA LEU A 26 9.66 4.52 2.95
C LEU A 26 9.64 3.24 2.14
N ILE A 27 9.82 2.12 2.83
CA ILE A 27 9.70 0.79 2.25
C ILE A 27 8.42 0.15 2.78
N GLY A 28 7.53 -0.28 1.89
CA GLY A 28 6.39 -1.11 2.24
C GLY A 28 6.63 -2.57 1.89
N VAL A 29 6.51 -3.46 2.86
CA VAL A 29 6.66 -4.91 2.68
C VAL A 29 5.31 -5.58 2.82
N CYS A 30 4.90 -6.37 1.82
CA CYS A 30 3.66 -7.12 1.85
C CYS A 30 3.73 -8.25 2.88
N ILE A 31 2.85 -8.21 3.90
CA ILE A 31 2.64 -9.32 4.83
C ILE A 31 1.16 -9.72 4.76
N ASP A 32 0.91 -10.84 4.10
CA ASP A 32 -0.34 -11.57 4.13
C ASP A 32 -0.07 -13.08 4.19
N THR A 33 -1.12 -13.90 4.24
CA THR A 33 -0.95 -15.35 4.34
C THR A 33 -0.19 -15.95 3.16
N SER A 34 -0.34 -15.39 1.96
CA SER A 34 0.32 -15.88 0.74
C SER A 34 1.78 -15.45 0.70
N SER A 35 2.09 -14.23 1.14
CA SER A 35 3.45 -13.73 1.19
C SER A 35 4.27 -14.37 2.31
N ILE A 36 3.66 -14.64 3.46
CA ILE A 36 4.28 -15.41 4.56
C ILE A 36 4.69 -16.80 4.06
N ALA A 37 3.81 -17.49 3.32
CA ALA A 37 4.14 -18.79 2.71
C ALA A 37 5.30 -18.72 1.70
N ARG A 38 5.63 -17.51 1.22
CA ARG A 38 6.76 -17.22 0.32
C ARG A 38 8.01 -16.66 1.03
N GLY A 39 8.00 -16.53 2.36
CA GLY A 39 9.13 -16.05 3.14
C GLY A 39 9.16 -14.53 3.36
N ALA A 40 8.02 -13.84 3.27
CA ALA A 40 7.98 -12.39 3.44
C ALA A 40 8.40 -11.90 4.84
N GLU A 41 8.24 -12.72 5.88
CA GLU A 41 8.72 -12.40 7.24
C GLU A 41 10.24 -12.36 7.29
N ASP A 42 10.92 -13.32 6.63
CA ASP A 42 12.38 -13.34 6.51
C ASP A 42 12.88 -12.14 5.70
N THR A 43 12.18 -11.79 4.60
CA THR A 43 12.47 -10.57 3.83
C THR A 43 12.34 -9.32 4.70
N LEU A 44 11.25 -9.17 5.45
CA LEU A 44 11.04 -8.03 6.34
C LEU A 44 12.11 -7.93 7.42
N ALA A 45 12.44 -9.06 8.06
CA ALA A 45 13.49 -9.13 9.07
C ALA A 45 14.84 -8.72 8.49
N LYS A 46 15.19 -9.23 7.30
CA LYS A 46 16.45 -8.90 6.64
C LYS A 46 16.52 -7.43 6.21
N ILE A 47 15.40 -6.85 5.74
CA ILE A 47 15.35 -5.41 5.38
C ILE A 47 15.67 -4.56 6.61
N ARG A 48 15.05 -4.86 7.75
CA ARG A 48 15.30 -4.15 9.02
C ARG A 48 16.75 -4.30 9.49
N GLU A 49 17.31 -5.50 9.37
CA GLU A 49 18.72 -5.76 9.69
C GLU A 49 19.67 -4.91 8.84
N VAL A 50 19.48 -4.88 7.51
CA VAL A 50 20.35 -4.13 6.59
C VAL A 50 20.23 -2.62 6.82
N ILE A 51 19.02 -2.10 7.05
CA ILE A 51 18.79 -0.68 7.38
C ILE A 51 19.53 -0.29 8.65
N ALA A 52 19.42 -1.11 9.71
CA ALA A 52 20.12 -0.87 10.96
C ALA A 52 21.65 -0.94 10.81
N ALA A 53 22.16 -1.96 10.11
CA ALA A 53 23.60 -2.16 9.90
C ALA A 53 24.24 -1.01 9.11
N LYS A 54 23.52 -0.44 8.15
CA LYS A 54 23.97 0.69 7.32
C LYS A 54 23.62 2.07 7.91
N ASN A 55 22.95 2.13 9.07
CA ASN A 55 22.44 3.36 9.69
C ASN A 55 21.60 4.23 8.73
N LEU A 56 20.73 3.60 7.94
CA LEU A 56 19.88 4.29 6.99
C LEU A 56 18.67 4.90 7.70
N ASN A 57 18.36 6.17 7.41
CA ASN A 57 17.24 6.89 7.99
C ASN A 57 15.96 6.69 7.18
N ILE A 58 15.39 5.49 7.25
CA ILE A 58 14.31 5.02 6.36
C ILE A 58 13.24 4.32 7.19
N ASP A 59 11.99 4.63 6.89
CA ASP A 59 10.86 3.98 7.54
C ASP A 59 10.52 2.66 6.84
N VAL A 60 10.14 1.64 7.62
CA VAL A 60 9.67 0.35 7.09
C VAL A 60 8.26 0.08 7.59
N ARG A 61 7.35 -0.14 6.65
CA ARG A 61 5.94 -0.39 6.89
C ARG A 61 5.53 -1.78 6.43
N VAL A 62 4.63 -2.40 7.18
CA VAL A 62 3.91 -3.59 6.73
C VAL A 62 2.66 -3.16 5.96
N VAL A 63 2.45 -3.73 4.78
CA VAL A 63 1.25 -3.47 3.95
C VAL A 63 0.59 -4.79 3.54
N GLY A 64 -0.64 -4.72 3.03
CA GLY A 64 -1.30 -5.89 2.41
C GLY A 64 -0.78 -6.18 1.00
N SER A 65 -1.32 -7.23 0.36
CA SER A 65 -0.92 -7.58 -1.01
C SER A 65 -1.55 -6.71 -2.10
N TRP A 66 -0.83 -6.60 -3.20
CA TRP A 66 -1.32 -6.09 -4.48
C TRP A 66 -2.02 -7.14 -5.34
N GLY A 67 -2.11 -8.40 -4.86
CA GLY A 67 -2.74 -9.52 -5.58
C GLY A 67 -1.78 -10.28 -6.51
N PHE A 68 -0.48 -9.96 -6.47
CA PHE A 68 0.58 -10.64 -7.22
C PHE A 68 1.12 -11.85 -6.44
N ASN A 69 0.24 -12.75 -6.00
CA ASN A 69 0.60 -13.81 -5.05
C ASN A 69 1.73 -14.73 -5.55
N TRP A 70 1.89 -14.89 -6.87
CA TRP A 70 2.97 -15.68 -7.47
C TRP A 70 4.33 -14.96 -7.54
N LEU A 71 4.37 -13.67 -7.20
CA LEU A 71 5.57 -12.82 -7.16
C LEU A 71 5.87 -12.34 -5.73
N GLU A 72 5.23 -12.90 -4.71
CA GLU A 72 5.57 -12.58 -3.32
C GLU A 72 6.96 -13.16 -2.95
N PRO A 73 7.75 -12.48 -2.10
CA PRO A 73 7.41 -11.26 -1.39
C PRO A 73 7.46 -10.01 -2.27
N THR A 74 6.39 -9.21 -2.22
CA THR A 74 6.32 -7.90 -2.85
C THR A 74 6.75 -6.80 -1.89
N VAL A 75 7.55 -5.88 -2.41
CA VAL A 75 8.08 -4.73 -1.66
C VAL A 75 7.95 -3.50 -2.55
N TRP A 76 7.49 -2.38 -2.01
CA TRP A 76 7.58 -1.11 -2.70
C TRP A 76 8.53 -0.15 -1.99
N VAL A 77 9.21 0.69 -2.77
CA VAL A 77 10.15 1.70 -2.26
C VAL A 77 9.71 3.06 -2.78
N ARG A 78 9.53 4.02 -1.86
CA ARG A 78 9.35 5.44 -2.17
C ARG A 78 10.71 6.12 -2.15
N SER A 79 11.03 6.85 -3.22
CA SER A 79 12.32 7.56 -3.35
C SER A 79 12.47 8.69 -2.34
N ALA A 80 13.72 9.07 -2.02
CA ALA A 80 14.02 10.17 -1.09
C ALA A 80 13.36 11.50 -1.47
N ALA A 81 13.26 11.78 -2.77
CA ALA A 81 12.61 12.99 -3.24
C ALA A 81 11.06 12.94 -3.09
N GLY A 82 10.49 11.79 -2.71
CA GLY A 82 9.05 11.58 -2.61
C GLY A 82 8.31 11.67 -3.94
N THR A 83 9.02 11.66 -5.07
CA THR A 83 8.45 11.92 -6.40
C THR A 83 7.84 10.68 -7.03
N HIS A 84 8.27 9.50 -6.59
CA HIS A 84 7.75 8.23 -7.09
C HIS A 84 7.88 7.09 -6.07
N ALA A 85 7.07 6.06 -6.25
CA ALA A 85 7.22 4.78 -5.57
C ALA A 85 7.09 3.63 -6.57
N VAL A 86 7.98 2.64 -6.47
CA VAL A 86 8.01 1.48 -7.38
C VAL A 86 7.69 0.22 -6.60
N LEU A 87 6.81 -0.62 -7.15
CA LEU A 87 6.51 -1.95 -6.63
C LEU A 87 7.42 -2.98 -7.28
N TYR A 88 7.99 -3.86 -6.46
CA TYR A 88 8.88 -4.94 -6.84
C TYR A 88 8.31 -6.28 -6.38
N GLY A 89 8.51 -7.32 -7.19
CA GLY A 89 8.20 -8.70 -6.84
C GLY A 89 9.46 -9.52 -6.57
N ASN A 90 9.30 -10.72 -6.00
CA ASN A 90 10.35 -11.69 -5.74
C ASN A 90 11.54 -11.11 -4.95
N VAL A 91 11.27 -10.21 -4.01
CA VAL A 91 12.28 -9.64 -3.11
C VAL A 91 12.47 -10.60 -1.94
N THR A 92 13.12 -11.73 -2.20
CA THR A 92 13.41 -12.76 -1.19
C THR A 92 14.56 -12.32 -0.28
N ALA A 93 14.65 -12.89 0.93
CA ALA A 93 15.62 -12.48 1.96
C ALA A 93 17.08 -12.49 1.46
N ASP A 94 17.46 -13.43 0.60
CA ASP A 94 18.80 -13.53 0.01
C ASP A 94 19.13 -12.39 -0.97
N ARG A 95 18.12 -11.69 -1.47
CA ARG A 95 18.26 -10.57 -2.43
C ARG A 95 18.20 -9.20 -1.77
N VAL A 96 17.81 -9.13 -0.50
CA VAL A 96 17.53 -7.88 0.21
C VAL A 96 18.75 -6.95 0.27
N GLU A 97 19.95 -7.51 0.44
CA GLU A 97 21.16 -6.68 0.58
C GLU A 97 21.49 -5.92 -0.72
N ASP A 98 21.47 -6.60 -1.87
CA ASP A 98 21.62 -5.96 -3.19
C ASP A 98 20.44 -5.01 -3.48
N PHE A 99 19.23 -5.44 -3.15
CA PHE A 99 18.02 -4.65 -3.36
C PHE A 99 18.08 -3.29 -2.63
N VAL A 100 18.40 -3.29 -1.34
CA VAL A 100 18.52 -2.05 -0.54
C VAL A 100 19.70 -1.22 -1.03
N GLN A 101 20.82 -1.84 -1.42
CA GLN A 101 21.93 -1.08 -2.00
C GLN A 101 21.49 -0.29 -3.24
N ARG A 102 20.85 -0.96 -4.20
CA ARG A 102 20.49 -0.36 -5.51
C ARG A 102 19.31 0.61 -5.43
N THR A 103 18.29 0.31 -4.63
CA THR A 103 17.05 1.10 -4.58
C THR A 103 17.14 2.29 -3.63
N VAL A 104 17.88 2.13 -2.54
CA VAL A 104 17.87 3.06 -1.42
C VAL A 104 19.20 3.80 -1.32
N VAL A 105 20.32 3.07 -1.26
CA VAL A 105 21.63 3.72 -1.08
C VAL A 105 22.06 4.45 -2.35
N ASP A 106 21.87 3.80 -3.49
CA ASP A 106 22.21 4.36 -4.81
C ASP A 106 21.07 5.22 -5.39
N GLY A 107 19.85 5.13 -4.81
CA GLY A 107 18.67 5.87 -5.25
C GLY A 107 18.14 5.46 -6.64
N GLY A 108 18.48 4.26 -7.09
CA GLY A 108 18.12 3.74 -8.41
C GLY A 108 16.86 2.88 -8.42
N VAL A 109 16.69 2.13 -9.52
CA VAL A 109 15.63 1.12 -9.67
C VAL A 109 16.24 -0.23 -10.03
N VAL A 110 15.47 -1.30 -9.81
CA VAL A 110 15.82 -2.68 -10.17
C VAL A 110 14.83 -3.18 -11.23
N PRO A 111 15.01 -2.85 -12.53
CA PRO A 111 14.03 -3.10 -13.58
C PRO A 111 13.61 -4.57 -13.70
N GLU A 112 14.55 -5.49 -13.49
CA GLU A 112 14.30 -6.94 -13.54
C GLU A 112 13.39 -7.46 -12.43
N LEU A 113 13.13 -6.64 -11.38
CA LEU A 113 12.17 -6.93 -10.31
C LEU A 113 10.93 -6.05 -10.34
N ALA A 114 10.97 -4.95 -11.09
CA ALA A 114 9.94 -3.93 -11.04
C ALA A 114 8.65 -4.44 -11.71
N LEU A 115 7.54 -4.33 -10.97
CA LEU A 115 6.19 -4.60 -11.46
C LEU A 115 5.55 -3.32 -12.02
N GLY A 116 5.96 -2.16 -11.52
CA GLY A 116 5.54 -0.86 -12.03
C GLY A 116 5.62 0.24 -10.99
N VAL A 117 5.53 1.48 -11.46
CA VAL A 117 5.41 2.67 -10.62
C VAL A 117 3.99 2.74 -10.05
N ILE A 118 3.86 2.77 -8.72
CA ILE A 118 2.58 2.84 -8.00
C ILE A 118 2.23 4.27 -7.54
N GLU A 119 3.21 5.18 -7.52
CA GLU A 119 3.00 6.60 -7.29
C GLU A 119 3.99 7.40 -8.16
N GLY A 120 3.53 8.50 -8.75
CA GLY A 120 4.36 9.33 -9.64
C GLY A 120 4.20 8.98 -11.12
N ASN A 121 5.16 9.42 -11.94
CA ASN A 121 5.20 9.14 -13.38
C ASN A 121 6.06 7.89 -13.68
N SER A 122 5.91 7.33 -14.88
CA SER A 122 6.80 6.28 -15.37
C SER A 122 8.27 6.72 -15.32
N LEU A 123 9.14 5.74 -15.14
CA LEU A 123 10.59 5.90 -15.07
C LEU A 123 11.24 5.20 -16.28
N ASP A 124 12.51 5.49 -16.53
CA ASP A 124 13.25 4.76 -17.56
C ASP A 124 13.27 3.25 -17.24
N GLY A 125 12.81 2.45 -18.20
CA GLY A 125 12.68 1.00 -18.06
C GLY A 125 11.57 0.50 -17.12
N VAL A 126 10.77 1.37 -16.48
CA VAL A 126 9.68 0.97 -15.57
C VAL A 126 8.40 1.76 -15.85
N GLY A 127 7.38 1.09 -16.41
CA GLY A 127 6.06 1.66 -16.67
C GLY A 127 5.21 1.85 -15.41
N LEU A 128 4.01 2.43 -15.57
CA LEU A 128 3.04 2.54 -14.48
C LEU A 128 2.48 1.16 -14.12
N ILE A 129 2.15 0.95 -12.84
CA ILE A 129 1.56 -0.31 -12.36
C ILE A 129 0.22 -0.60 -13.06
N GLU A 130 -0.51 0.45 -13.43
CA GLU A 130 -1.80 0.38 -14.13
C GLU A 130 -1.67 -0.09 -15.59
N ASP A 131 -0.49 0.05 -16.19
CA ASP A 131 -0.17 -0.51 -17.51
C ASP A 131 0.31 -1.96 -17.45
N HIS A 132 0.60 -2.49 -16.25
CA HIS A 132 1.04 -3.87 -16.10
C HIS A 132 -0.08 -4.83 -16.58
N PRO A 133 0.20 -5.85 -17.41
CA PRO A 133 -0.84 -6.72 -18.00
C PRO A 133 -1.78 -7.38 -17.00
N TRP A 134 -1.28 -7.73 -15.81
CA TRP A 134 -2.12 -8.25 -14.72
C TRP A 134 -3.11 -7.22 -14.17
N MET A 135 -2.70 -5.96 -14.10
CA MET A 135 -3.47 -4.86 -13.50
C MET A 135 -4.45 -4.23 -14.50
N GLN A 136 -4.11 -4.29 -15.79
CA GLN A 136 -4.97 -3.81 -16.86
C GLN A 136 -6.36 -4.48 -16.79
N GLY A 137 -7.40 -3.65 -16.85
CA GLY A 137 -8.80 -4.09 -16.75
C GLY A 137 -9.32 -4.27 -15.34
N GLN A 138 -8.48 -4.17 -14.30
CA GLN A 138 -8.94 -4.20 -12.91
C GLN A 138 -9.45 -2.81 -12.47
N VAL A 139 -10.61 -2.80 -11.81
CA VAL A 139 -11.11 -1.59 -11.10
C VAL A 139 -11.14 -1.90 -9.61
N ARG A 140 -10.11 -1.46 -8.89
CA ARG A 140 -9.88 -1.79 -7.47
C ARG A 140 -10.73 -0.94 -6.51
N ARG A 141 -12.07 -1.06 -6.59
CA ARG A 141 -12.97 -0.31 -5.69
C ARG A 141 -12.91 -0.81 -4.24
N LEU A 142 -13.10 -2.11 -4.03
CA LEU A 142 -13.02 -2.73 -2.69
C LEU A 142 -11.58 -2.89 -2.22
N MET A 143 -10.64 -3.02 -3.16
CA MET A 143 -9.22 -3.26 -2.93
C MET A 143 -8.38 -1.97 -3.08
N ALA A 144 -9.00 -0.80 -2.96
CA ALA A 144 -8.34 0.50 -3.14
C ALA A 144 -7.21 0.70 -2.12
N ASN A 145 -7.42 0.22 -0.90
CA ASN A 145 -6.47 0.42 0.20
C ASN A 145 -5.43 -0.71 0.32
N THR A 146 -5.64 -1.87 -0.34
CA THR A 146 -4.73 -3.02 -0.21
C THR A 146 -3.38 -2.70 -0.85
N GLY A 147 -2.29 -3.01 -0.15
CA GLY A 147 -0.93 -2.66 -0.61
C GLY A 147 -0.51 -1.21 -0.45
N VAL A 148 -1.42 -0.34 0.01
CA VAL A 148 -1.17 1.09 0.24
C VAL A 148 -1.10 1.40 1.74
N ILE A 149 -2.09 0.93 2.49
CA ILE A 149 -2.17 1.18 3.94
C ILE A 149 -1.49 0.08 4.75
N ASP A 150 -1.15 0.45 5.99
CA ASP A 150 -0.79 -0.52 7.03
C ASP A 150 -2.09 -1.04 7.65
N PRO A 151 -2.40 -2.35 7.54
CA PRO A 151 -3.64 -2.91 8.07
C PRO A 151 -3.72 -2.83 9.61
N GLY A 152 -2.59 -2.69 10.31
CA GLY A 152 -2.54 -2.51 11.76
C GLY A 152 -2.70 -1.06 12.22
N ASN A 153 -2.72 -0.09 11.30
CA ASN A 153 -2.81 1.32 11.64
C ASN A 153 -4.19 1.91 11.29
N ILE A 154 -5.00 2.15 12.32
CA ILE A 154 -6.33 2.77 12.18
C ILE A 154 -6.27 4.15 11.53
N GLN A 155 -5.21 4.94 11.74
CA GLN A 155 -5.06 6.26 11.14
C GLN A 155 -4.93 6.16 9.61
N HIS A 156 -4.23 5.14 9.11
CA HIS A 156 -4.16 4.93 7.66
C HIS A 156 -5.54 4.60 7.09
N TYR A 157 -6.33 3.77 7.78
CA TYR A 157 -7.68 3.45 7.34
C TYR A 157 -8.58 4.68 7.32
N LEU A 158 -8.59 5.49 8.40
CA LEU A 158 -9.37 6.73 8.48
C LEU A 158 -8.96 7.77 7.43
N ALA A 159 -7.66 7.93 7.19
CA ALA A 159 -7.15 8.86 6.18
C ALA A 159 -7.60 8.46 4.75
N ASN A 160 -7.75 7.17 4.50
CA ASN A 160 -8.13 6.59 3.21
C ASN A 160 -9.62 6.18 3.19
N SER A 161 -10.49 7.11 3.60
CA SER A 161 -11.96 7.01 3.54
C SER A 161 -12.61 5.95 4.44
N GLY A 162 -11.82 5.32 5.32
CA GLY A 162 -12.30 4.37 6.32
C GLY A 162 -13.29 5.03 7.27
N TYR A 163 -14.32 4.29 7.67
CA TYR A 163 -15.43 4.76 8.50
C TYR A 163 -16.26 5.93 7.97
N GLU A 164 -15.93 6.57 6.84
CA GLU A 164 -16.77 7.64 6.27
C GLU A 164 -18.18 7.13 5.92
N GLY A 165 -18.28 5.93 5.33
CA GLY A 165 -19.58 5.29 5.04
C GLY A 165 -20.37 4.96 6.31
N PHE A 166 -19.69 4.50 7.36
CA PHE A 166 -20.31 4.26 8.66
C PHE A 166 -20.82 5.56 9.29
N GLY A 167 -20.01 6.63 9.26
CA GLY A 167 -20.38 7.95 9.74
C GLY A 167 -21.62 8.49 9.05
N LYS A 168 -21.70 8.37 7.72
CA LYS A 168 -22.88 8.75 6.93
C LYS A 168 -24.11 7.93 7.30
N ALA A 169 -23.95 6.62 7.45
CA ALA A 169 -25.06 5.73 7.81
C ALA A 169 -25.68 6.10 9.18
N LEU A 170 -24.86 6.53 10.15
CA LEU A 170 -25.38 6.98 11.46
C LEU A 170 -26.25 8.24 11.40
N ASP A 171 -26.16 9.04 10.34
CA ASP A 171 -27.00 10.22 10.14
C ASP A 171 -28.25 9.94 9.28
N MET A 172 -28.35 8.74 8.73
CA MET A 172 -29.46 8.32 7.86
C MET A 172 -30.51 7.58 8.68
N VAL A 173 -31.76 7.66 8.23
CA VAL A 173 -32.79 6.72 8.72
C VAL A 173 -32.63 5.37 8.02
N ASP A 174 -33.11 4.31 8.68
CA ASP A 174 -32.93 2.93 8.22
C ASP A 174 -33.41 2.72 6.77
N GLU A 175 -34.55 3.32 6.40
CA GLU A 175 -35.11 3.22 5.06
C GLU A 175 -34.20 3.81 3.98
N ASP A 176 -33.51 4.92 4.28
CA ASP A 176 -32.59 5.57 3.34
C ASP A 176 -31.34 4.72 3.12
N ILE A 177 -30.86 4.04 4.16
CA ILE A 177 -29.71 3.11 4.05
C ILE A 177 -30.08 1.93 3.15
N ILE A 178 -31.25 1.33 3.38
CA ILE A 178 -31.77 0.23 2.55
C ILE A 178 -31.90 0.69 1.10
N LYS A 179 -32.51 1.86 0.87
CA LYS A 179 -32.67 2.42 -0.48
C LYS A 179 -31.33 2.65 -1.16
N LEU A 180 -30.35 3.23 -0.46
CA LEU A 180 -29.00 3.48 -1.00
C LEU A 180 -28.33 2.18 -1.48
N VAL A 181 -28.43 1.11 -0.68
CA VAL A 181 -27.86 -0.19 -1.05
C VAL A 181 -28.62 -0.80 -2.23
N LEU A 182 -29.95 -0.73 -2.26
CA LEU A 182 -30.76 -1.21 -3.39
C LEU A 182 -30.44 -0.46 -4.69
N ASP A 183 -30.38 0.87 -4.63
CA ASP A 183 -30.05 1.74 -5.77
C ASP A 183 -28.64 1.48 -6.31
N SER A 184 -27.71 1.01 -5.46
CA SER A 184 -26.35 0.67 -5.89
C SER A 184 -26.29 -0.57 -6.79
N GLY A 185 -27.36 -1.38 -6.81
CA GLY A 185 -27.40 -2.65 -7.55
C GLY A 185 -26.47 -3.72 -6.98
N LEU A 186 -26.05 -3.60 -5.71
CA LEU A 186 -25.17 -4.57 -5.06
C LEU A 186 -25.86 -5.93 -4.92
N GLY A 187 -25.35 -6.93 -5.63
CA GLY A 187 -25.73 -8.34 -5.46
C GLY A 187 -24.88 -9.08 -4.44
N GLY A 188 -25.41 -10.19 -3.93
CA GLY A 188 -24.67 -11.10 -3.04
C GLY A 188 -23.40 -11.63 -3.72
N ARG A 189 -22.25 -11.53 -3.04
CA ARG A 189 -20.95 -11.98 -3.58
C ARG A 189 -20.56 -13.40 -3.14
N GLY A 190 -21.47 -14.10 -2.46
CA GLY A 190 -21.28 -15.49 -2.02
C GLY A 190 -21.54 -16.56 -3.09
N GLY A 191 -21.86 -16.17 -4.33
CA GLY A 191 -22.11 -17.11 -5.45
C GLY A 191 -23.56 -17.57 -5.61
N GLY A 192 -24.52 -16.81 -5.06
CA GLY A 192 -25.96 -17.02 -5.25
C GLY A 192 -26.54 -16.25 -6.44
#